data_AF-A0A956K8B8-F1
#
_entry.id   AF-A0A956K8B8-F1
#
_cell.length_a   1.000
_cell.length_b   1.000
_cell.length_c   1.000
_cell.angle_alpha   90.00
_cell.angle_beta   90.00
_cell.angle_gamma   90.00
#
_symmetry.space_group_name_H-M   'P 1'
#
loop_
_entity.id
_entity.type
_entity.pdbx_description
1 polymer ?
#
loop_
_entity_poly.entity_id
_entity_poly.type
_entity_poly.pdbx_seq_one_letter_code
_entity_poly.pdbx_strand_id
1 'polypeptide(L)'
;EVYRRRTADLPAELIPEALLRKLAYYSGGRMREFVRLIRETTGPAWDESLPAADDRVVEQAIESLREETEAGLTSRHMEILRSLLADPELLPDDDAVAEMLDVCLILPYPNQSEWFFPHPMLLKVKLPKPSG
;
A
#
# COMPACT_ATOMS: atom_id res chain seq x y z
N GLU A 1 13.82 3.05 -9.71
CA GLU A 1 14.45 2.73 -11.01
C GLU A 1 13.44 2.62 -12.16
N VAL A 2 12.41 1.76 -12.07
CA VAL A 2 11.42 1.58 -13.16
C VAL A 2 10.71 2.88 -13.56
N TYR A 3 10.21 3.66 -12.60
CA TYR A 3 9.56 4.95 -12.87
C TYR A 3 10.48 5.90 -13.64
N ARG A 4 11.68 6.15 -13.11
CA ARG A 4 12.70 7.02 -13.74
C ARG A 4 12.99 6.64 -15.19
N ARG A 5 13.08 5.33 -15.50
CA ARG A 5 13.31 4.86 -16.89
C ARG A 5 12.14 5.15 -17.81
N ARG A 6 10.90 5.13 -17.30
CA ARG A 6 9.67 5.34 -18.09
C ARG A 6 9.29 6.80 -18.28
N THR A 7 9.89 7.69 -17.52
CA THR A 7 9.65 9.14 -17.61
C THR A 7 10.89 9.90 -18.06
N ALA A 8 11.92 9.19 -18.55
CA ALA A 8 13.22 9.79 -18.89
C ALA A 8 13.15 10.71 -20.13
N ASP A 9 12.17 10.49 -20.99
CA ASP A 9 11.87 11.27 -22.19
C ASP A 9 10.93 12.46 -21.91
N LEU A 10 10.39 12.57 -20.70
CA LEU A 10 9.51 13.67 -20.31
C LEU A 10 10.32 14.87 -19.83
N PRO A 11 9.88 16.10 -20.16
CA PRO A 11 10.64 17.32 -19.90
C PRO A 11 10.64 17.75 -18.42
N ALA A 12 9.86 17.09 -17.56
CA ALA A 12 9.66 17.49 -16.17
C ALA A 12 9.50 16.28 -15.24
N GLU A 13 9.88 16.48 -13.97
CA GLU A 13 9.57 15.55 -12.89
C GLU A 13 8.08 15.63 -12.55
N LEU A 14 7.30 14.62 -12.97
CA LEU A 14 5.85 14.61 -12.77
C LEU A 14 5.42 14.26 -11.34
N ILE A 15 6.28 13.60 -10.57
CA ILE A 15 6.04 13.23 -9.18
C ILE A 15 7.36 13.41 -8.43
N PRO A 16 7.44 14.34 -7.45
CA PRO A 16 8.63 14.55 -6.64
C PRO A 16 9.13 13.25 -5.99
N GLU A 17 10.45 13.04 -5.94
CA GLU A 17 11.04 11.81 -5.41
C GLU A 17 10.51 11.40 -4.02
N ALA A 18 10.32 12.37 -3.11
CA ALA A 18 9.79 12.09 -1.77
C ALA A 18 8.38 11.49 -1.81
N LEU A 19 7.52 12.01 -2.68
CA LEU A 19 6.16 11.51 -2.89
C LEU A 19 6.17 10.17 -3.63
N LEU A 20 7.09 9.99 -4.57
CA LEU A 20 7.28 8.71 -5.24
C LEU A 20 7.71 7.61 -4.26
N ARG A 21 8.58 7.92 -3.29
CA ARG A 21 8.96 6.99 -2.20
C ARG A 21 7.78 6.65 -1.29
N LYS A 22 6.91 7.63 -1.02
CA LYS A 22 5.67 7.43 -0.26
C LYS A 22 4.71 6.47 -0.98
N LEU A 23 4.49 6.67 -2.28
CA LEU A 23 3.72 5.73 -3.12
C LEU A 23 4.35 4.33 -3.13
N ALA A 24 5.68 4.24 -3.21
CA ALA A 24 6.39 2.96 -3.17
C ALA A 24 6.21 2.24 -1.83
N TYR A 25 6.27 2.97 -0.71
CA TYR A 25 6.02 2.40 0.62
C TYR A 25 4.59 1.84 0.72
N TYR A 26 3.58 2.64 0.36
CA TYR A 26 2.18 2.23 0.46
C TYR A 26 1.75 1.20 -0.60
N SER A 27 2.56 0.97 -1.63
CA SER A 27 2.37 -0.16 -2.57
C SER A 27 2.70 -1.53 -1.97
N GLY A 28 3.25 -1.58 -0.75
CA GLY A 28 3.71 -2.84 -0.15
C GLY A 28 4.90 -3.46 -0.88
N GLY A 29 5.63 -2.69 -1.69
CA GLY A 29 6.70 -3.21 -2.55
C GLY A 29 6.20 -3.94 -3.81
N ARG A 30 4.88 -3.98 -4.05
CA ARG A 30 4.32 -4.63 -5.24
C ARG A 30 4.30 -3.68 -6.43
N MET A 31 4.95 -4.07 -7.52
CA MET A 31 5.02 -3.26 -8.75
C MET A 31 3.64 -2.92 -9.34
N ARG A 32 2.69 -3.86 -9.26
CA ARG A 32 1.32 -3.64 -9.75
C ARG A 32 0.63 -2.51 -8.98
N GLU A 33 0.68 -2.55 -7.64
CA GLU A 33 0.08 -1.51 -6.79
C GLU A 33 0.81 -0.18 -6.92
N PHE A 34 2.13 -0.21 -7.08
CA PHE A 34 2.91 1.00 -7.30
C PHE A 34 2.50 1.72 -8.60
N VAL A 35 2.35 0.97 -9.70
CA VAL A 35 1.88 1.53 -10.97
C VAL A 35 0.42 2.00 -10.86
N ARG A 36 -0.43 1.25 -10.14
CA ARG A 36 -1.81 1.65 -9.87
C ARG A 36 -1.86 3.00 -9.16
N LEU A 37 -1.14 3.15 -8.05
CA LEU A 37 -1.05 4.39 -7.29
C LEU A 37 -0.54 5.57 -8.14
N ILE A 38 0.48 5.36 -8.97
CA ILE A 38 0.95 6.40 -9.90
C ILE A 38 -0.17 6.81 -10.86
N ARG A 39 -0.95 5.86 -11.40
CA ARG A 39 -2.07 6.18 -12.29
C ARG A 39 -3.16 6.97 -11.58
N GLU A 40 -3.49 6.63 -10.34
CA GLU A 40 -4.50 7.36 -9.55
C GLU A 40 -4.12 8.83 -9.31
N THR A 41 -2.83 9.18 -9.31
CA THR A 41 -2.42 10.59 -9.23
C THR A 41 -2.69 11.41 -10.49
N THR A 42 -2.84 10.76 -11.66
CA THR A 42 -2.87 11.48 -12.94
C THR A 42 -4.15 12.26 -13.16
N GLY A 43 -5.31 11.71 -12.78
CA GLY A 43 -6.62 12.36 -12.93
C GLY A 43 -6.69 13.68 -12.15
N PRO A 44 -6.55 13.65 -10.81
CA PRO A 44 -6.62 14.86 -9.99
C PRO A 44 -5.54 15.90 -10.34
N ALA A 45 -4.31 15.47 -10.66
CA ALA A 45 -3.26 16.40 -11.08
C ALA A 45 -3.60 17.08 -12.42
N TRP A 46 -4.19 16.34 -13.36
CA TRP A 46 -4.64 16.89 -14.64
C TRP A 46 -5.80 17.86 -14.47
N ASP A 47 -6.83 17.48 -13.70
CA ASP A 47 -8.03 18.29 -13.47
C ASP A 47 -7.69 19.65 -12.85
N GLU A 48 -6.63 19.70 -12.04
CA GLU A 48 -6.14 20.91 -11.38
C GLU A 48 -5.00 21.61 -12.13
N SER A 49 -4.65 21.12 -13.32
CA SER A 49 -3.58 21.67 -14.16
C SER A 49 -2.23 21.79 -13.41
N LEU A 50 -1.94 20.83 -12.54
CA LEU A 50 -0.71 20.81 -11.77
C LEU A 50 0.47 20.40 -12.67
N PRO A 51 1.62 21.09 -12.59
CA PRO A 51 2.81 20.71 -13.36
C PRO A 51 3.46 19.40 -12.84
N ALA A 52 3.18 19.04 -11.60
CA ALA A 52 3.60 17.80 -10.94
C ALA A 52 2.59 17.45 -9.84
N ALA A 53 2.47 16.17 -9.50
CA ALA A 53 1.63 15.74 -8.37
C ALA A 53 2.16 16.32 -7.06
N ASP A 54 1.27 16.90 -6.27
CA ASP A 54 1.56 17.41 -4.93
C ASP A 54 1.15 16.38 -3.84
N ASP A 55 1.39 16.75 -2.58
CA ASP A 55 1.03 15.90 -1.43
C ASP A 55 -0.46 15.56 -1.41
N ARG A 56 -1.35 16.48 -1.81
CA ARG A 56 -2.80 16.29 -1.73
C ARG A 56 -3.26 15.25 -2.75
N VAL A 57 -2.80 15.35 -3.99
CA VAL A 57 -3.09 14.34 -5.04
C VAL A 57 -2.59 12.96 -4.61
N VAL A 58 -1.39 12.90 -4.03
CA VAL A 58 -0.78 11.65 -3.58
C VAL A 58 -1.52 11.05 -2.39
N GLU A 59 -1.93 11.87 -1.42
CA GLU A 59 -2.77 11.41 -0.30
C GLU A 59 -4.13 10.93 -0.79
N GLN A 60 -4.75 11.60 -1.76
CA GLN A 60 -6.01 11.14 -2.34
C GLN A 60 -5.88 9.77 -3.02
N ALA A 61 -4.81 9.54 -3.78
CA ALA A 61 -4.54 8.24 -4.40
C ALA A 61 -4.34 7.13 -3.36
N ILE A 62 -3.59 7.42 -2.29
CA ILE A 62 -3.37 6.49 -1.17
C ILE A 62 -4.69 6.20 -0.47
N GLU A 63 -5.51 7.22 -0.23
CA GLU A 63 -6.78 7.10 0.46
C GLU A 63 -7.79 6.26 -0.32
N SER A 64 -7.91 6.50 -1.63
CA SER A 64 -8.78 5.69 -2.50
C SER A 64 -8.41 4.20 -2.45
N LEU A 65 -7.11 3.88 -2.51
CA LEU A 65 -6.66 2.49 -2.44
C LEU A 65 -6.83 1.91 -1.03
N ARG A 66 -6.69 2.74 0.02
CA ARG A 66 -6.96 2.34 1.40
C ARG A 66 -8.41 1.93 1.59
N GLU A 67 -9.36 2.74 1.12
CA GLU A 67 -10.80 2.45 1.22
C GLU A 67 -11.16 1.11 0.56
N GLU A 68 -10.56 0.82 -0.60
CA GLU A 68 -10.73 -0.48 -1.25
C GLU A 68 -10.09 -1.63 -0.50
N THR A 69 -8.90 -1.42 0.07
CA THR A 69 -8.19 -2.44 0.87
C THR A 69 -9.00 -2.78 2.13
N GLU A 70 -9.72 -1.81 2.67
CA GLU A 70 -10.57 -1.99 3.86
C GLU A 70 -11.94 -2.57 3.54
N ALA A 71 -12.40 -2.45 2.29
CA ALA A 71 -13.67 -3.00 1.87
C ALA A 71 -13.66 -4.53 2.03
N GLY A 72 -14.50 -5.03 2.94
CA GLY A 72 -14.61 -6.46 3.23
C GLY A 72 -13.77 -6.95 4.42
N LEU A 73 -13.12 -6.07 5.18
CA LEU A 73 -12.51 -6.47 6.45
C LEU A 73 -13.55 -6.94 7.46
N THR A 74 -13.36 -8.15 7.97
CA THR A 74 -14.18 -8.76 9.02
C THR A 74 -13.45 -8.73 10.36
N SER A 75 -14.15 -8.98 11.47
CA SER A 75 -13.50 -9.13 12.78
C SER A 75 -12.41 -10.21 12.77
N ARG A 76 -12.63 -11.30 12.01
CA ARG A 76 -11.67 -12.37 11.81
C ARG A 76 -10.39 -11.89 11.12
N HIS A 77 -10.52 -11.12 10.03
CA HIS A 77 -9.37 -10.51 9.37
C HIS A 77 -8.58 -9.63 10.35
N MET A 78 -9.27 -8.84 11.16
CA MET A 78 -8.64 -7.97 12.15
C MET A 78 -7.89 -8.73 13.26
N GLU A 79 -8.38 -9.91 13.67
CA GLU A 79 -7.69 -10.77 14.64
C GLU A 79 -6.39 -11.31 14.09
N ILE A 80 -6.40 -11.80 12.85
CA ILE A 80 -5.21 -12.30 12.14
C ILE A 80 -4.17 -11.17 11.98
N LEU A 81 -4.60 -9.99 11.51
CA LEU A 81 -3.71 -8.83 11.34
C LEU A 81 -3.07 -8.41 12.67
N ARG A 82 -3.83 -8.43 13.78
CA ARG A 82 -3.30 -8.15 15.13
C ARG A 82 -2.32 -9.22 15.59
N SER A 83 -2.58 -10.49 15.30
CA SER A 83 -1.66 -11.58 15.62
C SER A 83 -0.32 -11.37 14.90
N LEU A 84 -0.34 -11.04 13.61
CA LEU A 84 0.87 -10.78 12.83
C LEU A 84 1.64 -9.55 13.28
N LEU A 85 0.96 -8.51 13.77
CA LEU A 85 1.65 -7.38 14.38
C LEU A 85 2.40 -7.75 15.67
N ALA A 86 1.90 -8.75 16.40
CA ALA A 86 2.53 -9.24 17.62
C ALA A 86 3.70 -10.18 17.31
N ASP A 87 3.54 -11.05 16.31
CA ASP A 87 4.57 -11.99 15.85
C ASP A 87 4.55 -12.15 14.31
N PRO A 88 5.41 -11.40 13.58
CA PRO A 88 5.47 -11.43 12.12
C PRO A 88 6.05 -12.71 11.51
N GLU A 89 6.72 -13.55 12.31
CA GLU A 89 7.36 -14.79 11.82
C GLU A 89 6.35 -15.94 11.77
N LEU A 90 5.24 -15.83 12.49
CA LEU A 90 4.24 -16.89 12.61
C LEU A 90 2.93 -16.51 11.93
N LEU A 91 2.66 -17.12 10.77
CA LEU A 91 1.31 -17.11 10.19
C LEU A 91 0.36 -17.92 11.08
N PRO A 92 -0.81 -17.36 11.44
CA PRO A 92 -1.85 -18.13 12.11
C PRO A 92 -2.31 -19.32 11.25
N ASP A 93 -2.59 -20.46 11.89
CA ASP A 93 -3.23 -21.61 11.24
C ASP A 93 -4.74 -21.36 11.12
N ASP A 94 -5.12 -20.55 10.13
CA ASP A 94 -6.49 -20.09 9.89
C ASP A 94 -6.79 -20.10 8.37
N ASP A 95 -7.96 -20.59 7.96
CA ASP A 95 -8.35 -20.72 6.55
C ASP A 95 -8.49 -19.37 5.82
N ALA A 96 -8.71 -18.27 6.55
CA ALA A 96 -8.75 -16.93 5.96
C ALA A 96 -7.35 -16.43 5.56
N VAL A 97 -6.25 -17.01 6.05
CA VAL A 97 -4.89 -16.56 5.72
C VAL A 97 -4.61 -16.69 4.22
N ALA A 98 -5.06 -17.78 3.58
CA ALA A 98 -4.88 -17.97 2.14
C ALA A 98 -5.56 -16.85 1.33
N GLU A 99 -6.81 -16.53 1.67
CA GLU A 99 -7.54 -15.40 1.07
C GLU A 99 -6.80 -14.08 1.30
N MET A 100 -6.38 -13.80 2.54
CA MET A 100 -5.71 -12.55 2.89
C MET A 100 -4.36 -12.36 2.17
N LEU A 101 -3.66 -13.45 1.86
CA LEU A 101 -2.46 -13.41 1.00
C LEU A 101 -2.83 -13.14 -0.47
N ASP A 102 -3.87 -13.81 -0.99
CA ASP A 102 -4.34 -13.63 -2.37
C ASP A 102 -4.81 -12.18 -2.64
N VAL A 103 -5.59 -11.60 -1.73
CA VAL A 103 -6.07 -10.21 -1.81
C VAL A 103 -5.09 -9.20 -1.23
N CYS A 104 -3.90 -9.64 -0.81
CA CYS A 104 -2.80 -8.79 -0.36
C CYS A 104 -3.10 -7.93 0.87
N LEU A 105 -3.95 -8.41 1.78
CA LEU A 105 -4.08 -7.84 3.13
C LEU A 105 -2.85 -8.18 3.99
N ILE A 106 -2.19 -9.30 3.70
CA ILE A 106 -0.92 -9.72 4.27
C ILE A 106 0.10 -9.84 3.14
N LEU A 107 1.34 -9.43 3.38
CA LEU A 107 2.42 -9.50 2.41
C LEU A 107 3.58 -10.37 2.91
N PRO A 108 4.11 -11.29 2.09
CA PRO A 108 5.36 -11.98 2.36
C PRO A 108 6.55 -11.07 2.04
N TYR A 109 7.54 -11.06 2.92
CA TYR A 109 8.79 -10.33 2.76
C TYR A 109 9.97 -11.30 2.71
N PRO A 110 10.62 -11.47 1.54
CA PRO A 110 11.65 -12.49 1.34
C PRO A 110 13.07 -11.96 1.64
N ASN A 111 13.32 -11.41 2.83
CA ASN A 111 14.64 -10.94 3.23
C ASN A 111 15.31 -11.90 4.21
N GLN A 112 16.17 -12.78 3.68
CA GLN A 112 16.99 -13.76 4.42
C GLN A 112 16.18 -14.86 5.15
N SER A 113 15.00 -14.54 5.66
CA SER A 113 13.91 -15.44 6.07
C SER A 113 12.58 -14.85 5.55
N GLU A 114 11.61 -15.70 5.25
CA GLU A 114 10.26 -15.24 4.89
C GLU A 114 9.51 -14.89 6.17
N TRP A 115 9.02 -13.65 6.25
CA TRP A 115 8.14 -13.18 7.31
C TRP A 115 6.97 -12.42 6.70
N PHE A 116 5.90 -12.29 7.46
CA PHE A 116 4.63 -11.78 6.97
C PHE A 116 4.27 -10.52 7.73
N PHE A 117 3.73 -9.53 7.02
CA PHE A 117 3.28 -8.31 7.66
C PHE A 117 1.97 -7.81 7.04
N PRO A 118 1.09 -7.16 7.82
CA PRO A 118 -0.04 -6.45 7.27
C PRO A 118 0.39 -5.49 6.15
N HIS A 119 -0.43 -5.39 5.11
CA HIS A 119 -0.21 -4.43 4.03
C HIS A 119 -0.06 -3.00 4.61
N PRO A 120 0.93 -2.19 4.18
CA PRO A 120 1.16 -0.86 4.76
C PRO A 120 -0.06 0.09 4.74
N MET A 121 -0.99 -0.10 3.80
CA MET A 121 -2.28 0.62 3.78
C MET A 121 -3.09 0.41 5.06
N LEU A 122 -3.11 -0.82 5.58
CA LEU A 122 -3.85 -1.19 6.78
C LEU A 122 -3.23 -0.62 8.06
N LEU A 123 -1.98 -0.18 8.02
CA LEU A 123 -1.27 0.43 9.15
C LEU A 123 -1.51 1.93 9.26
N LYS A 124 -1.98 2.58 8.19
CA LYS A 124 -2.36 4.00 8.18
C LYS A 124 -3.58 4.23 9.08
N VAL A 125 -4.47 3.24 9.13
CA VAL A 125 -5.42 3.09 10.23
C VAL A 125 -4.63 2.50 11.39
N LYS A 126 -4.50 3.21 12.51
CA LYS A 126 -4.07 2.56 13.75
C LYS A 126 -5.02 1.38 13.96
N LEU A 127 -4.61 0.16 13.62
CA LEU A 127 -5.34 -1.07 13.93
C LEU A 127 -5.77 -0.91 15.39
N PRO A 128 -7.08 -0.85 15.70
CA PRO A 128 -7.52 -0.49 17.04
C PRO A 128 -6.85 -1.46 18.00
N LYS A 129 -6.14 -0.90 18.99
CA LYS A 129 -5.50 -1.71 20.04
C LYS A 129 -6.58 -2.63 20.62
N PRO A 130 -6.28 -3.91 20.89
CA PRO A 130 -7.24 -4.78 21.53
C PRO A 130 -7.71 -4.08 22.81
N SER A 131 -9.03 -3.94 22.94
CA SER A 131 -9.65 -3.41 24.16
C SER A 131 -9.30 -4.39 25.28
N GLY A 132 -8.34 -4.00 26.13
CA GLY A 132 -8.10 -4.64 27.41
C GLY A 132 -9.18 -4.28 28.41
#